data_AF-A0A6A4RD91-F1
#
_entry.id   AF-A0A6A4RD91-F1
#
_cell.length_a   1.000
_cell.length_b   1.000
_cell.length_c   1.000
_cell.angle_alpha   90.00
_cell.angle_beta   90.00
_cell.angle_gamma   90.00
#
_symmetry.space_group_name_H-M   'P 1'
#
loop_
_entity.id
_entity.type
_entity.pdbx_description
1 polymer ?
#
loop_
_entity_poly.entity_id
_entity_poly.type
_entity_poly.pdbx_seq_one_letter_code
_entity_poly.pdbx_strand_id
1 'polypeptide(L)' 'MAQPRKTYVVLVPFPYRGHWTAKDQKLDLLPCEARQLLRAGRIGDQSTQAVKKPAAKKAD' A
#
# COMPACT_ATOMS: atom_id res chain seq x y z
N MET A 1 -8.19 -16.06 -15.74
CA MET A 1 -8.41 -14.60 -15.75
C MET A 1 -7.34 -13.95 -14.88
N ALA A 2 -6.31 -13.36 -15.49
CA ALA A 2 -5.28 -12.62 -14.73
C ALA A 2 -5.90 -11.30 -14.25
N GLN A 3 -6.03 -11.13 -12.94
CA GLN A 3 -6.56 -9.89 -12.41
C GLN A 3 -5.54 -8.77 -12.60
N PRO A 4 -5.94 -7.59 -13.11
CA PRO A 4 -5.02 -6.49 -13.31
C PRO A 4 -4.46 -6.02 -11.96
N ARG A 5 -3.18 -5.63 -11.95
CA ARG A 5 -2.59 -5.02 -10.77
C ARG A 5 -3.29 -3.69 -10.48
N LYS A 6 -3.47 -3.41 -9.20
CA LYS A 6 -4.09 -2.16 -8.75
C LYS A 6 -3.12 -1.45 -7.84
N THR A 7 -3.14 -0.12 -7.92
CA THR A 7 -2.35 0.73 -7.06
C THR A 7 -3.07 0.94 -5.74
N TYR A 8 -2.41 0.59 -4.66
CA TYR A 8 -2.85 0.80 -3.29
C TYR A 8 -1.84 1.69 -2.58
N VAL A 9 -2.28 2.32 -1.49
CA VAL A 9 -1.41 3.18 -0.69
C VAL A 9 -1.20 2.53 0.67
N VAL A 10 0.06 2.47 1.09
CA VAL A 10 0.44 1.86 2.37
C VAL A 10 0.02 2.76 3.52
N LEU A 11 -0.86 2.26 4.39
CA LEU A 11 -1.30 2.99 5.59
C LEU A 11 -0.36 2.76 6.76
N VAL A 12 0.22 1.57 6.85
CA VAL A 12 1.08 1.15 7.95
C VAL A 12 2.32 0.48 7.36
N PRO A 13 3.55 0.96 7.67
CA PRO A 13 4.79 0.32 7.23
C PRO A 13 4.79 -1.18 7.53
N PHE A 14 5.15 -1.98 6.55
CA PHE A 14 5.26 -3.43 6.67
C PHE A 14 6.39 -3.97 5.79
N PRO A 15 6.99 -5.12 6.16
CA PRO A 15 7.98 -5.77 5.32
C PRO A 15 7.30 -6.35 4.08
N TYR A 16 7.73 -5.91 2.90
CA TYR A 16 7.25 -6.39 1.60
C TYR A 16 8.43 -6.77 0.72
N ARG A 17 8.47 -8.01 0.22
CA ARG A 17 9.50 -8.53 -0.71
C ARG A 17 10.95 -8.14 -0.33
N GLY A 18 11.30 -8.28 0.95
CA GLY A 18 12.66 -8.01 1.45
C GLY A 18 13.00 -6.53 1.68
N HIS A 19 12.06 -5.60 1.49
CA HIS A 19 12.22 -4.19 1.83
C HIS A 19 11.10 -3.72 2.77
N TRP A 20 11.37 -2.69 3.55
CA TRP A 20 10.33 -2.04 4.34
C TRP A 20 9.56 -1.06 3.45
N THR A 21 8.24 -1.16 3.48
CA THR A 21 7.38 -0.18 2.81
C THR A 21 7.31 1.11 3.62
N ALA A 22 7.23 2.23 2.92
CA ALA A 22 7.01 3.53 3.56
C ALA A 22 5.51 3.80 3.73
N LYS A 23 5.16 4.54 4.78
CA LYS A 23 3.80 5.05 4.95
C LYS A 23 3.47 6.00 3.79
N ASP A 24 2.24 5.93 3.29
CA ASP A 24 1.74 6.67 2.11
C ASP A 24 2.43 6.32 0.78
N GLN A 25 3.23 5.24 0.74
CA GLN A 25 3.83 4.76 -0.51
C GLN A 25 2.77 4.11 -1.40
N LYS A 26 2.82 4.44 -2.70
CA LYS A 26 2.00 3.79 -3.72
C LYS A 26 2.62 2.44 -4.10
N LEU A 27 1.89 1.37 -3.87
CA LEU A 27 2.28 0.01 -4.22
C LEU A 27 1.31 -0.55 -5.26
N ASP A 28 1.87 -1.04 -6.36
CA ASP A 28 1.12 -1.77 -7.37
C ASP A 28 1.08 -3.25 -6.97
N LEU A 29 -0.08 -3.71 -6.52
CA LEU A 29 -0.26 -5.03 -5.94
C LEU A 29 -1.21 -5.86 -6.78
N LEU A 30 -0.95 -7.17 -6.82
CA LEU A 30 -1.96 -8.11 -7.28
C LEU A 30 -3.12 -8.15 -6.27
N PRO A 31 -4.37 -8.32 -6.73
CA PRO A 31 -5.52 -8.35 -5.83
C PRO A 31 -5.52 -9.54 -4.86
N CYS A 32 -4.71 -10.57 -5.07
CA CYS A 32 -4.49 -11.62 -4.06
C CYS A 32 -3.63 -11.11 -2.89
N GLU A 33 -2.51 -10.43 -3.19
CA GLU A 33 -1.65 -9.82 -2.16
C GLU A 33 -2.35 -8.65 -1.47
N ALA A 34 -2.99 -7.78 -2.26
CA ALA A 34 -3.74 -6.65 -1.74
C ALA A 34 -4.86 -7.10 -0.79
N ARG A 35 -5.55 -8.22 -1.08
CA ARG A 35 -6.55 -8.79 -0.17
C ARG A 35 -5.94 -9.19 1.18
N GLN A 36 -4.74 -9.76 1.20
CA GLN A 36 -4.07 -10.09 2.47
C GLN A 36 -3.72 -8.83 3.26
N LEU A 37 -3.16 -7.84 2.58
CA LEU A 37 -2.74 -6.59 3.20
C LEU A 37 -3.92 -5.71 3.64
N LEU A 38 -5.03 -5.73 2.90
CA LEU A 38 -6.29 -5.08 3.27
C LEU A 38 -6.91 -5.74 4.51
N ARG A 39 -6.94 -7.08 4.56
CA ARG A 39 -7.41 -7.82 5.76
C ARG A 39 -6.55 -7.53 6.98
N ALA A 40 -5.25 -7.33 6.78
CA ALA A 40 -4.32 -6.92 7.82
C ALA A 40 -4.39 -5.41 8.16
N GLY A 41 -5.17 -4.62 7.43
CA GLY A 41 -5.26 -3.16 7.62
C GLY A 41 -3.96 -2.41 7.28
N ARG A 42 -3.06 -2.99 6.49
CA ARG A 42 -1.75 -2.42 6.16
C ARG A 42 -1.77 -1.45 4.99
N ILE A 43 -2.70 -1.66 4.06
CA ILE A 43 -2.86 -0.81 2.86
C ILE A 43 -4.31 -0.34 2.76
N GLY A 44 -4.53 0.79 2.09
CA GLY A 44 -5.86 1.29 1.70
C GLY A 44 -5.90 1.57 0.21
N ASP A 45 -7.06 1.48 -0.41
CA ASP A 45 -7.23 1.86 -1.80
C ASP A 45 -7.05 3.37 -1.98
N GLN A 46 -6.43 3.76 -3.09
CA GLN A 46 -6.18 5.16 -3.40
C GLN A 46 -7.48 5.97 -3.54
N SER A 47 -8.60 5.31 -3.88
CA SER A 47 -9.91 5.94 -3.97
C SER A 47 -10.41 6.44 -2.62
N THR A 48 -10.06 5.75 -1.53
CA THR A 48 -10.40 6.13 -0.16
C THR A 48 -9.35 7.07 0.47
N GLN A 49 -8.12 7.12 -0.07
CA GLN A 49 -7.04 7.97 0.45
C GLN A 49 -6.86 9.34 -0.20
N ALA A 50 -7.56 9.65 -1.30
CA ALA A 50 -7.55 11.00 -1.89
C ALA A 50 -8.02 12.11 -0.91
N VAL A 51 -8.57 11.75 0.25
CA VAL A 51 -9.02 12.68 1.30
C VAL A 51 -7.92 13.05 2.31
N LYS A 52 -6.75 12.42 2.32
CA LYS A 52 -5.66 12.77 3.26
C LYS A 52 -4.30 12.90 2.55
N LYS A 53 -3.94 14.16 2.24
CA LYS A 53 -2.64 14.62 1.72
C LYS A 53 -1.48 14.36 2.73
N PRO A 54 -0.21 14.49 2.32
CA PRO A 54 0.84 13.46 2.46
C PRO A 54 1.89 13.81 3.53
N ALA A 55 2.50 12.83 4.19
CA ALA A 55 3.79 13.02 4.85
C ALA A 55 4.38 11.71 5.39
N ALA A 56 5.54 11.30 4.86
CA ALA A 56 6.68 10.92 5.70
C ALA A 56 7.96 10.80 4.86
N LYS A 57 8.79 11.85 4.95
CA LYS A 57 10.26 11.78 4.82
C LYS A 57 10.81 10.71 5.76
N LYS A 58 11.75 9.90 5.27
CA LYS A 58 12.97 9.43 5.96
C LYS A 58 14.03 9.32 4.84
N ALA A 59 15.13 10.06 4.73
CA ALA A 59 16.06 10.64 5.71
C ALA A 59 16.59 9.58 6.69
N ASP A 60 17.61 8.86 6.24
CA ASP A 60 18.96 8.84 6.81
C ASP A 60 19.95 8.61 5.64
#